data_AF-A0A2H0C630-F1
#
_entry.id   AF-A0A2H0C630-F1
#
_cell.length_a   1.000
_cell.length_b   1.000
_cell.length_c   1.000
_cell.angle_alpha   90.00
_cell.angle_beta   90.00
_cell.angle_gamma   90.00
#
_symmetry.space_group_name_H-M   'P 1'
#
loop_
_entity.id
_entity.type
_entity.pdbx_description
1 polymer ?
#
loop_
_entity_poly.entity_id
_entity_poly.type
_entity_poly.pdbx_seq_one_letter_code
_entity_poly.pdbx_strand_id
1 'polypeptide(L)'
;MVEQSFFTLTPLWEIIIVLVDYTEIPALLSASVLYLFDLTKGKKLGKSVLFLFFLNSQWLHIFWITDEFVVSQLVKGGAGTILPSWLAWLAIFIDYLEVPVIVDTIVRLINSLRKRRWKTLIQ
;
A
#
# COMPACT_ATOMS: atom_id res chain seq x y z
N MET A 1 -31.23 -12.51 -15.85
CA MET A 1 -30.08 -13.43 -15.93
C MET A 1 -29.31 -13.24 -14.64
N VAL A 2 -29.20 -14.29 -13.82
CA VAL A 2 -28.57 -14.23 -12.51
C VAL A 2 -27.06 -14.21 -12.73
N GLU A 3 -26.40 -13.09 -12.42
CA GLU A 3 -24.95 -13.05 -12.33
C GLU A 3 -24.51 -13.99 -11.20
N GLN A 4 -24.03 -15.17 -11.57
CA GLN A 4 -23.38 -16.05 -10.61
C GLN A 4 -21.97 -15.51 -10.39
N SER A 5 -21.72 -14.99 -9.18
CA SER A 5 -20.36 -14.67 -8.76
C SER A 5 -19.54 -15.98 -8.70
N PHE A 6 -18.57 -16.12 -9.60
CA PHE A 6 -17.65 -17.25 -9.64
C PHE A 6 -16.56 -17.19 -8.55
N PHE A 7 -16.59 -16.14 -7.71
CA PHE A 7 -15.67 -15.94 -6.61
C PHE A 7 -16.43 -15.97 -5.29
N THR A 8 -16.65 -17.17 -4.74
CA THR A 8 -16.96 -17.31 -3.32
C THR A 8 -15.64 -17.28 -2.57
N LEU A 9 -15.22 -16.10 -2.11
CA LEU A 9 -14.10 -16.00 -1.16
C LEU A 9 -14.50 -16.80 0.08
N THR A 10 -13.75 -17.87 0.36
CA THR A 10 -13.93 -18.60 1.62
C THR A 10 -13.51 -17.67 2.76
N PRO A 11 -14.12 -17.77 3.96
CA PRO A 11 -13.81 -16.85 5.09
C PRO A 11 -12.32 -16.75 5.43
N LEU A 12 -11.53 -17.78 5.10
CA LEU A 12 -10.07 -17.76 5.24
C LEU A 12 -9.38 -16.74 4.30
N TRP A 13 -9.83 -16.61 3.06
CA TRP A 13 -9.23 -15.65 2.11
C TRP A 13 -9.52 -14.22 2.49
N GLU A 14 -10.71 -13.92 3.02
CA GLU A 14 -11.04 -12.58 3.55
C GLU A 14 -10.09 -12.19 4.68
N ILE A 15 -9.84 -13.12 5.63
CA ILE A 15 -8.89 -12.88 6.73
C ILE A 15 -7.47 -12.66 6.20
N ILE A 16 -7.04 -13.45 5.21
CA ILE A 16 -5.70 -13.31 4.61
C ILE A 16 -5.55 -11.94 3.94
N ILE A 17 -6.55 -11.50 3.17
CA ILE A 17 -6.52 -10.19 2.51
C ILE A 17 -6.42 -9.07 3.54
N VAL A 18 -7.26 -9.11 4.58
CA VAL A 18 -7.20 -8.12 5.67
C VAL A 18 -5.84 -8.11 6.36
N LEU A 19 -5.26 -9.29 6.65
CA LEU A 19 -3.93 -9.37 7.25
C LEU A 19 -2.83 -8.78 6.37
N VAL A 20 -2.92 -8.98 5.04
CA VAL A 20 -1.97 -8.41 4.07
C VAL A 20 -2.08 -6.89 4.03
N ASP A 21 -3.28 -6.32 3.98
CA ASP A 21 -3.49 -4.87 4.06
C ASP A 21 -2.89 -4.29 5.34
N TYR A 22 -3.01 -4.98 6.49
CA TYR A 22 -2.37 -4.54 7.73
C TYR A 22 -0.84 -4.50 7.65
N THR A 23 -0.21 -5.22 6.71
CA THR A 23 1.24 -5.11 6.46
C THR A 23 1.63 -3.86 5.66
N GLU A 24 0.67 -3.17 5.06
CA GLU A 24 0.93 -1.91 4.35
C GLU A 24 1.34 -0.79 5.31
N ILE A 25 0.74 -0.71 6.50
CA ILE A 25 1.10 0.31 7.51
C ILE A 25 2.61 0.31 7.84
N PRO A 26 3.23 -0.81 8.26
CA PRO A 26 4.67 -0.83 8.51
C PRO A 26 5.50 -0.63 7.24
N ALA A 27 5.01 -1.01 6.06
CA ALA A 27 5.68 -0.77 4.78
C ALA A 27 5.72 0.73 4.44
N LEU A 28 4.58 1.42 4.58
CA LEU A 28 4.45 2.87 4.39
C LEU A 28 5.36 3.64 5.32
N LEU A 29 5.40 3.28 6.61
CA LEU A 29 6.29 3.90 7.60
C LEU A 29 7.76 3.69 7.24
N SER A 30 8.15 2.46 6.89
CA SER A 30 9.53 2.12 6.53
C SER A 30 9.98 2.87 5.27
N ALA A 31 9.16 2.89 4.24
CA ALA A 31 9.43 3.62 3.00
C ALA A 31 9.51 5.13 3.25
N SER A 32 8.61 5.68 4.08
CA SER A 32 8.61 7.09 4.44
C SER A 32 9.92 7.48 5.13
N VAL A 33 10.39 6.69 6.11
CA VAL A 33 11.68 6.92 6.78
C VAL A 33 12.85 6.83 5.78
N LEU A 34 12.82 5.86 4.86
CA LEU A 34 13.84 5.71 3.83
C LEU A 34 13.95 6.94 2.93
N TYR A 35 12.81 7.44 2.42
CA TYR A 35 12.81 8.60 1.53
C TYR A 35 13.06 9.92 2.27
N LEU A 36 12.64 10.06 3.53
CA LEU A 36 13.03 11.18 4.39
C LEU A 36 14.55 11.22 4.60
N PHE A 37 15.19 10.07 4.80
CA PHE A 37 16.64 10.00 4.91
C PHE A 37 17.37 10.36 3.60
N ASP A 38 16.79 10.01 2.46
CA ASP A 38 17.32 10.45 1.16
C ASP A 38 17.23 11.97 0.98
N LEU A 39 16.15 12.59 1.46
CA LEU A 39 16.00 14.06 1.48
C LEU A 39 17.07 14.72 2.34
N THR A 40 17.29 14.23 3.57
CA THR A 40 18.30 14.82 4.46
C THR A 40 19.73 14.66 3.93
N LYS A 41 20.00 13.63 3.12
CA LYS A 41 21.29 13.43 2.44
C LYS A 41 21.39 14.09 1.06
N GLY A 42 20.38 14.84 0.63
CA GLY A 42 20.35 15.54 -0.67
C GLY A 42 20.37 14.59 -1.88
N LYS A 43 20.03 13.31 -1.69
CA LYS A 43 20.04 12.32 -2.77
C LYS A 43 18.67 12.24 -3.42
N LYS A 44 18.63 12.47 -4.74
CA LYS A 44 17.42 12.28 -5.57
C LYS A 44 16.16 13.00 -5.04
N LEU A 45 16.33 14.25 -4.60
CA LEU A 45 15.28 15.12 -4.02
C LEU A 45 13.92 15.04 -4.75
N GLY A 46 13.89 15.22 -6.07
CA GLY A 46 12.63 15.20 -6.83
C GLY A 46 11.90 13.85 -6.76
N LYS A 47 12.63 12.74 -6.83
CA LYS A 47 12.04 11.39 -6.73
C LYS A 47 11.54 11.10 -5.32
N SER A 48 12.32 11.48 -4.30
CA SER A 48 11.96 11.26 -2.90
C SER A 48 10.72 12.07 -2.49
N VAL A 49 10.58 13.31 -2.97
CA VAL A 49 9.37 14.13 -2.73
C VAL A 49 8.14 13.51 -3.42
N LEU A 50 8.26 13.10 -4.69
CA LEU A 50 7.16 12.46 -5.41
C LEU A 50 6.70 11.17 -4.72
N PHE A 51 7.63 10.35 -4.26
CA PHE A 51 7.31 9.10 -3.59
C PHE A 51 6.77 9.29 -2.18
N LEU A 52 7.23 10.31 -1.45
CA LEU A 52 6.58 10.71 -0.22
C LEU A 52 5.14 11.18 -0.47
N PHE A 53 4.87 11.89 -1.56
CA PHE A 53 3.50 12.23 -1.93
C PHE A 53 2.64 10.98 -2.19
N PHE A 54 3.14 10.01 -2.96
CA PHE A 54 2.43 8.75 -3.20
C PHE A 54 2.21 7.91 -1.94
N LEU A 55 3.19 7.87 -1.03
CA LEU A 55 3.05 7.21 0.27
C LEU A 55 2.02 7.93 1.15
N ASN A 56 2.00 9.25 1.12
CA ASN A 56 1.05 10.03 1.93
C ASN A 56 -0.39 9.92 1.40
N SER A 57 -0.58 9.74 0.09
CA SER A 57 -1.91 9.44 -0.45
C SER A 57 -2.45 8.08 0.01
N GLN A 58 -1.59 7.10 0.36
CA GLN A 58 -2.06 5.80 0.86
C GLN A 58 -2.78 5.90 2.22
N TRP A 59 -2.43 6.90 3.06
CA TRP A 59 -3.21 7.15 4.27
C TRP A 59 -4.67 7.51 3.98
N LEU A 60 -4.93 8.19 2.86
CA LEU A 60 -6.30 8.48 2.42
C LEU A 60 -7.02 7.19 2.00
N HIS A 61 -6.33 6.27 1.31
CA HIS A 61 -6.87 4.96 0.96
C HIS A 61 -7.23 4.15 2.22
N ILE A 62 -6.30 4.04 3.18
CA ILE A 62 -6.49 3.31 4.45
C ILE A 62 -7.61 3.93 5.29
N PHE A 63 -7.66 5.26 5.39
CA PHE A 63 -8.72 5.95 6.12
C PHE A 63 -10.09 5.60 5.55
N TRP A 64 -10.18 5.53 4.23
CA TRP A 64 -11.43 5.35 3.53
C TRP A 64 -11.94 3.91 3.56
N ILE A 65 -11.06 2.91 3.39
CA ILE A 65 -11.45 1.51 3.60
C ILE A 65 -11.89 1.27 5.06
N THR A 66 -11.24 1.94 6.02
CA THR A 66 -11.60 1.85 7.44
C THR A 66 -12.96 2.48 7.71
N ASP A 67 -13.25 3.66 7.15
CA ASP A 67 -14.56 4.33 7.29
C ASP A 67 -15.69 3.44 6.76
N GLU A 68 -15.50 2.85 5.59
CA GLU A 68 -16.50 1.96 5.00
C GLU A 68 -16.67 0.65 5.80
N PHE A 69 -15.58 0.06 6.28
CA PHE A 69 -15.65 -1.10 7.16
C PHE A 69 -16.38 -0.77 8.47
N VAL A 70 -16.09 0.38 9.07
CA VAL A 70 -16.74 0.87 10.29
C VAL A 70 -18.23 1.13 10.05
N VAL A 71 -18.60 1.83 8.98
CA VAL A 71 -20.01 2.15 8.67
C VAL A 71 -20.81 0.88 8.33
N SER A 72 -20.26 -0.03 7.54
CA SER A 72 -20.93 -1.28 7.15
C SER A 72 -21.13 -2.23 8.33
N GLN A 73 -20.15 -2.34 9.23
CA GLN A 73 -20.20 -3.23 10.40
C GLN A 73 -20.98 -2.62 11.57
N LEU A 74 -20.79 -1.33 11.90
CA LEU A 74 -21.37 -0.70 13.10
C LEU A 74 -22.72 -0.01 12.86
N VAL A 75 -22.98 0.56 11.69
CA VAL A 75 -24.19 1.36 11.43
C VAL A 75 -25.26 0.56 10.69
N LYS A 76 -24.86 -0.34 9.79
CA LYS A 76 -25.78 -1.00 8.84
C LYS A 76 -26.04 -2.49 9.08
N GLY A 77 -25.41 -3.11 10.08
CA GLY A 77 -25.66 -4.52 10.42
C GLY A 77 -25.45 -5.49 9.23
N GLY A 78 -24.51 -5.17 8.32
CA GLY A 78 -24.18 -6.01 7.16
C GLY A 78 -24.83 -5.63 5.82
N ALA A 79 -25.58 -4.52 5.72
CA ALA A 79 -26.00 -4.01 4.42
C ALA A 79 -24.84 -3.28 3.71
N GLY A 80 -24.50 -3.77 2.51
CA GLY A 80 -23.28 -3.46 1.77
C GLY A 80 -22.96 -1.99 1.47
N THR A 81 -21.72 -1.85 1.01
CA THR A 81 -20.92 -0.67 0.72
C THR A 81 -21.70 0.50 0.10
N ILE A 82 -21.68 1.69 0.70
CA ILE A 82 -22.47 2.87 0.25
C ILE A 82 -21.60 3.92 -0.44
N LEU A 83 -20.40 3.56 -0.86
CA LEU A 83 -19.57 4.54 -1.55
C LEU A 83 -20.14 4.85 -2.94
N PRO A 84 -20.29 6.14 -3.29
CA PRO A 84 -20.50 6.53 -4.67
C PRO A 84 -19.44 5.89 -5.58
N SER A 85 -19.84 5.39 -6.74
CA SER A 85 -18.95 4.63 -7.62
C SER A 85 -17.69 5.37 -8.04
N TRP A 86 -17.75 6.70 -8.20
CA TRP A 86 -16.60 7.54 -8.53
C TRP A 86 -15.51 7.55 -7.45
N LEU A 87 -15.94 7.43 -6.20
CA LEU A 87 -15.11 7.41 -5.00
C LEU A 87 -14.32 6.08 -4.98
N ALA A 88 -14.95 4.94 -5.32
CA ALA A 88 -14.25 3.65 -5.43
C ALA A 88 -13.14 3.64 -6.51
N TRP A 89 -13.37 4.27 -7.67
CA TRP A 89 -12.33 4.40 -8.70
C TRP A 89 -11.13 5.21 -8.22
N LEU A 90 -11.36 6.21 -7.38
CA LEU A 90 -10.29 7.04 -6.82
C LEU A 90 -9.48 6.27 -5.76
N ALA A 91 -10.14 5.44 -4.94
CA ALA A 91 -9.46 4.55 -4.00
C ALA A 91 -8.54 3.55 -4.72
N ILE A 92 -9.04 2.91 -5.80
CA ILE A 92 -8.23 2.02 -6.65
C ILE A 92 -7.07 2.79 -7.27
N PHE A 93 -7.32 3.99 -7.82
CA PHE A 93 -6.25 4.78 -8.42
C PHE A 93 -5.13 5.12 -7.42
N ILE A 94 -5.49 5.50 -6.19
CA ILE A 94 -4.51 5.79 -5.15
C ILE A 94 -3.67 4.55 -4.82
N ASP A 95 -4.28 3.38 -4.68
CA ASP A 95 -3.58 2.11 -4.43
C ASP A 95 -2.52 1.83 -5.52
N TYR A 96 -2.88 1.99 -6.79
CA TYR A 96 -1.94 1.82 -7.91
C TYR A 96 -0.74 2.81 -7.90
N LEU A 97 -0.84 3.95 -7.21
CA LEU A 97 0.29 4.87 -7.05
C LEU A 97 1.39 4.31 -6.13
N GLU A 98 1.10 3.29 -5.32
CA GLU A 98 2.10 2.66 -4.46
C GLU A 98 3.08 1.77 -5.24
N VAL A 99 2.61 1.12 -6.31
CA VAL A 99 3.40 0.20 -7.16
C VAL A 99 4.79 0.74 -7.54
N PRO A 100 4.96 1.97 -8.06
CA PRO A 100 6.29 2.50 -8.38
C PRO A 100 7.20 2.65 -7.15
N VAL A 101 6.63 2.89 -5.97
CA VAL A 101 7.36 3.00 -4.70
C VAL A 101 7.84 1.63 -4.23
N ILE A 102 6.99 0.60 -4.33
CA ILE A 102 7.34 -0.79 -4.02
C ILE A 102 8.49 -1.27 -4.91
N VAL A 103 8.37 -1.07 -6.22
CA VAL A 103 9.39 -1.49 -7.19
C VAL A 103 10.73 -0.82 -6.90
N ASP A 104 10.76 0.49 -6.63
CA ASP A 104 12.02 1.17 -6.30
C ASP A 104 12.64 0.65 -5.00
N THR A 105 11.81 0.37 -3.99
CA THR A 105 12.27 -0.15 -2.69
C THR A 105 12.89 -1.54 -2.83
N ILE A 106 12.22 -2.43 -3.59
CA ILE A 106 12.74 -3.78 -3.90
C ILE A 106 14.04 -3.70 -4.69
N VAL A 107 14.10 -2.88 -5.75
CA VAL A 107 15.31 -2.73 -6.58
C VAL A 107 16.47 -2.20 -5.73
N ARG A 108 16.24 -1.24 -4.82
CA ARG A 108 17.25 -0.74 -3.89
C ARG A 108 17.72 -1.79 -2.90
N LEU A 109 16.79 -2.60 -2.38
CA LEU A 109 17.12 -3.71 -1.48
C LEU A 109 18.02 -4.72 -2.17
N ILE A 110 17.63 -5.21 -3.36
CA ILE A 110 18.41 -6.17 -4.16
C ILE A 110 19.81 -5.61 -4.47
N ASN A 111 19.89 -4.35 -4.91
CA ASN A 111 21.17 -3.71 -5.20
C ASN A 111 22.06 -3.55 -3.97
N SER A 112 21.47 -3.27 -2.80
CA SER A 112 22.21 -3.14 -1.54
C SER A 112 22.73 -4.49 -1.04
N LEU A 113 21.91 -5.54 -1.13
CA LEU A 113 22.31 -6.91 -0.81
C LEU A 113 23.45 -7.39 -1.71
N ARG A 114 23.34 -7.13 -3.02
CA ARG A 114 24.41 -7.46 -3.99
C ARG A 114 25.73 -6.77 -3.64
N LYS A 115 25.71 -5.46 -3.36
CA LYS A 115 26.92 -4.71 -2.96
C LYS A 115 27.52 -5.22 -1.66
N ARG A 116 26.69 -5.55 -0.66
CA ARG A 116 27.16 -6.05 0.63
C ARG A 116 27.85 -7.41 0.48
N ARG A 117 27.25 -8.35 -0.24
CA ARG A 117 27.83 -9.67 -0.53
C ARG A 117 29.18 -9.57 -1.24
N TRP A 118 29.34 -8.64 -2.18
CA TRP A 118 30.62 -8.42 -2.85
C TRP A 118 31.70 -7.89 -1.90
N LYS A 119 31.32 -7.01 -0.97
CA LYS A 119 32.25 -6.47 0.03
C LYS A 119 32.73 -7.54 1.02
N THR A 120 31.88 -8.52 1.35
CA THR A 120 32.24 -9.65 2.23
C THR A 120 33.10 -10.71 1.55
N LEU A 121 33.11 -10.78 0.21
CA LEU A 121 33.92 -11.74 -0.55
C LEU A 121 35.32 -11.21 -0.90
N ILE A 122 35.55 -9.90 -0.77
CA ILE A 122 36.82 -9.23 -1.11
C ILE A 122 37.64 -8.88 0.16
N GLN A 123 37.03 -8.94 1.35
CA GLN A 123 37.74 -8.94 2.63
C GLN A 123 38.16 -10.34 3.03
#